data_AF-A0A957V3U7-F1
#
_entry.id   AF-A0A957V3U7-F1
#
_cell.length_a   1.000
_cell.length_b   1.000
_cell.length_c   1.000
_cell.angle_alpha   90.00
_cell.angle_beta   90.00
_cell.angle_gamma   90.00
#
_symmetry.space_group_name_H-M   'P 1'
#
loop_
_entity.id
_entity.type
_entity.pdbx_description
1 polymer ?
#
loop_
_entity_poly.entity_id
_entity_poly.type
_entity_poly.pdbx_seq_one_letter_code
_entity_poly.pdbx_strand_id
1 'polypeptide(L)'
;TCWNVDGTTVLSVARGYEEVDGAWVEEPLAWMRSAGDTAAFGGLYTTVEELARWVALFLSAWPPREGDEPAVLRRASLREMQQAATARPPWLAGTALGEQAAPEAGGYGFGLFAGTAAGLGRIVQHAGGLPGFGSHMAWLPDRDLGVIAFANRTYAPAVPI
;
A
#
# COMPACT_ATOMS: atom_id res chain seq x y z
N THR A 1 5.69 5.04 -14.67
CA THR A 1 5.12 5.84 -13.57
C THR A 1 5.07 7.30 -13.94
N CYS A 2 3.97 8.00 -13.67
CA CYS A 2 3.81 9.42 -13.93
C CYS A 2 2.87 10.08 -12.91
N TRP A 3 2.85 11.41 -12.86
CA TRP A 3 2.01 12.17 -11.93
C TRP A 3 0.64 12.54 -12.52
N ASN A 4 0.52 12.61 -13.84
CA ASN A 4 -0.73 12.97 -14.49
C ASN A 4 -0.95 12.02 -15.66
N VAL A 5 -2.20 11.62 -15.89
CA VAL A 5 -2.57 10.69 -16.97
C VAL A 5 -2.06 11.18 -18.34
N ASP A 6 -2.08 12.49 -18.60
CA ASP A 6 -1.56 13.09 -19.84
C ASP A 6 -0.04 12.90 -20.04
N GLY A 7 0.69 12.61 -18.96
CA GLY A 7 2.12 12.33 -18.98
C GLY A 7 2.45 10.85 -19.20
N THR A 8 1.45 10.01 -19.41
CA THR A 8 1.66 8.58 -19.62
C THR A 8 2.17 8.29 -21.04
N THR A 9 3.09 7.35 -21.16
CA THR A 9 3.57 6.82 -22.45
C THR A 9 2.93 5.49 -22.81
N VAL A 10 2.09 4.92 -21.94
CA VAL A 10 1.41 3.65 -22.18
C VAL A 10 0.07 3.86 -22.87
N LEU A 11 -0.32 2.86 -23.68
CA LEU A 11 -1.51 2.93 -24.54
C LEU A 11 -2.84 2.80 -23.78
N SER A 12 -2.84 2.29 -22.55
CA SER A 12 -4.07 2.10 -21.76
C SER A 12 -3.85 2.39 -20.28
N VAL A 13 -4.72 3.22 -19.71
CA VAL A 13 -4.83 3.47 -18.27
C VAL A 13 -6.20 2.98 -17.80
N ALA A 14 -6.25 2.38 -16.61
CA ALA A 14 -7.51 1.90 -16.03
C ALA A 14 -8.46 3.07 -15.78
N ARG A 15 -9.73 2.91 -16.14
CA ARG A 15 -10.78 3.89 -15.80
C ARG A 15 -11.32 3.61 -14.41
N GLY A 16 -11.62 4.65 -13.65
CA GLY A 16 -12.20 4.54 -12.31
C GLY A 16 -13.73 4.57 -12.34
N TYR A 17 -14.36 3.82 -11.44
CA TYR A 17 -15.82 3.68 -11.39
C TYR A 17 -16.36 3.86 -9.97
N GLU A 18 -17.59 4.36 -9.85
CA GLU A 18 -18.41 4.33 -8.64
C GLU A 18 -19.66 3.46 -8.89
N GLU A 19 -20.22 2.89 -7.82
CA GLU A 19 -21.49 2.19 -7.89
C GLU A 19 -22.62 3.16 -7.50
N VAL A 20 -23.53 3.42 -8.44
CA VAL A 20 -24.69 4.30 -8.25
C VAL A 20 -25.95 3.51 -8.62
N ASP A 21 -26.87 3.36 -7.67
CA ASP A 21 -28.12 2.60 -7.84
C ASP A 21 -27.92 1.19 -8.42
N GLY A 22 -26.83 0.51 -8.04
CA GLY A 22 -26.48 -0.83 -8.50
C GLY A 22 -25.87 -0.90 -9.91
N ALA A 23 -25.57 0.25 -10.53
CA ALA A 23 -24.86 0.34 -11.80
C ALA A 23 -23.45 0.91 -11.62
N TRP A 24 -22.50 0.43 -12.43
CA TRP A 24 -21.15 0.99 -12.50
C TRP A 24 -21.15 2.22 -13.40
N VAL A 25 -20.82 3.37 -12.82
CA VAL A 25 -20.71 4.66 -13.52
C VAL A 25 -19.26 5.11 -13.47
N GLU A 26 -18.74 5.64 -14.59
CA GLU A 26 -17.37 6.18 -14.62
C GLU A 26 -17.27 7.39 -13.67
N GLU A 27 -16.28 7.36 -12.78
CA GLU A 27 -16.08 8.38 -11.74
C GLU A 27 -15.42 9.63 -12.32
N PRO A 28 -16.07 10.81 -12.31
CA PRO A 28 -15.52 12.03 -12.88
C PRO A 28 -14.20 12.48 -12.23
N LEU A 29 -14.03 12.23 -10.92
CA LEU A 29 -12.82 12.61 -10.17
C LEU A 29 -11.66 11.61 -10.31
N ALA A 30 -11.87 10.48 -11.00
CA ALA A 30 -10.83 9.47 -11.24
C ALA A 30 -9.62 10.06 -11.99
N TRP A 31 -9.85 11.07 -12.81
CA TRP A 31 -8.82 11.72 -13.63
C TRP A 31 -8.33 13.03 -13.05
N MET A 32 -8.51 13.24 -11.74
CA MET A 32 -8.00 14.43 -11.05
C MET A 32 -6.50 14.57 -11.30
N ARG A 33 -6.09 15.76 -11.73
CA ARG A 33 -4.68 16.08 -11.93
C ARG A 33 -3.97 16.13 -10.58
N SER A 34 -2.80 15.51 -10.52
CA SER A 34 -1.86 15.62 -9.42
C SER A 34 -1.25 17.03 -9.40
N ALA A 35 -1.89 17.94 -8.66
CA ALA A 35 -1.47 19.33 -8.49
C ALA A 35 -1.74 19.81 -7.05
N GLY A 36 -0.92 20.76 -6.58
CA GLY A 36 -1.00 21.22 -5.20
C GLY A 36 -0.79 20.07 -4.21
N ASP A 37 -1.62 20.01 -3.18
CA ASP A 37 -1.49 19.01 -2.11
C ASP A 37 -1.69 17.57 -2.62
N THR A 38 -2.52 17.36 -3.63
CA THR A 38 -2.81 16.01 -4.18
C THR A 38 -1.56 15.33 -4.73
N ALA A 39 -0.58 16.11 -5.19
CA ALA A 39 0.70 15.59 -5.65
C ALA A 39 1.53 14.95 -4.52
N ALA A 40 1.34 15.39 -3.27
CA ALA A 40 2.09 14.87 -2.14
C ALA A 40 1.52 13.56 -1.58
N PHE A 41 0.20 13.33 -1.67
CA PHE A 41 -0.46 12.23 -0.94
C PHE A 41 -1.18 11.19 -1.81
N GLY A 42 -1.43 11.44 -3.10
CA GLY A 42 -2.23 10.51 -3.91
C GLY A 42 -2.09 10.59 -5.43
N GLY A 43 -1.27 11.48 -5.96
CA GLY A 43 -1.23 11.77 -7.40
C GLY A 43 -0.47 10.79 -8.29
N LEU A 44 0.01 9.65 -7.79
CA LEU A 44 0.89 8.76 -8.56
C LEU A 44 0.12 7.76 -9.41
N TYR A 45 0.32 7.81 -10.73
CA TYR A 45 -0.11 6.77 -11.67
C TYR A 45 1.03 5.77 -11.89
N THR A 46 0.79 4.51 -11.56
CA THR A 46 1.82 3.47 -11.55
C THR A 46 1.25 2.11 -11.98
N THR A 47 2.12 1.10 -12.08
CA THR A 47 1.74 -0.29 -12.37
C THR A 47 2.09 -1.18 -11.18
N VAL A 48 1.52 -2.38 -11.15
CA VAL A 48 1.88 -3.41 -10.17
C VAL A 48 3.38 -3.74 -10.26
N GLU A 49 3.94 -3.78 -11.48
CA GLU A 49 5.35 -4.08 -11.70
C GLU A 49 6.29 -3.01 -11.09
N GLU A 50 5.95 -1.73 -11.24
CA GLU A 50 6.73 -0.63 -10.65
C GLU A 50 6.60 -0.61 -9.13
N LEU A 51 5.41 -0.84 -8.57
CA LEU A 51 5.26 -1.00 -7.13
C LEU A 51 5.97 -2.24 -6.59
N ALA A 52 6.07 -3.32 -7.38
CA ALA A 52 6.82 -4.52 -6.97
C ALA A 52 8.31 -4.21 -6.81
N ARG A 53 8.90 -3.39 -7.70
CA ARG A 53 10.28 -2.89 -7.52
C ARG A 53 10.43 -2.06 -6.25
N TRP A 54 9.44 -1.22 -5.95
CA TRP A 54 9.42 -0.41 -4.73
C TRP A 54 9.29 -1.26 -3.46
N VAL A 55 8.40 -2.27 -3.44
CA VAL A 55 8.30 -3.23 -2.34
C VAL A 55 9.59 -4.04 -2.19
N ALA A 56 10.20 -4.47 -3.30
CA ALA A 56 11.48 -5.18 -3.28
C ALA A 56 12.60 -4.33 -2.67
N LEU A 57 12.60 -3.02 -2.88
CA LEU A 57 13.54 -2.10 -2.21
C LEU A 57 13.36 -2.16 -0.68
N PHE A 58 12.13 -2.14 -0.16
CA PHE A 58 11.88 -2.26 1.28
C PHE A 58 12.24 -3.63 1.84
N LEU A 59 11.93 -4.71 1.12
CA LEU A 59 12.29 -6.07 1.49
C LEU A 59 13.82 -6.24 1.54
N SER A 60 14.56 -5.64 0.61
CA SER A 60 16.03 -5.69 0.57
C SER A 60 16.73 -5.12 1.81
N ALA A 61 15.98 -4.39 2.66
CA ALA A 61 16.47 -3.86 3.93
C ALA A 61 16.61 -4.92 5.03
N TRP A 62 16.11 -6.13 4.77
CA TRP A 62 16.08 -7.27 5.69
C TRP A 62 16.74 -8.52 5.06
N PRO A 63 17.40 -9.37 5.87
CA PRO A 63 17.82 -9.10 7.25
C PRO A 63 18.87 -7.97 7.33
N PRO A 64 19.10 -7.36 8.50
CA PRO A 64 20.15 -6.36 8.67
C PRO A 64 21.51 -6.95 8.31
N ARG A 65 22.26 -6.23 7.48
CA ARG A 65 23.59 -6.62 7.01
C ARG A 65 24.41 -5.40 6.65
N GLU A 66 25.71 -5.61 6.62
CA GLU A 66 26.70 -4.67 6.06
C GLU A 66 26.83 -4.85 4.54
N GLY A 67 27.54 -3.93 3.89
CA GLY A 67 27.83 -3.93 2.45
C GLY A 67 27.12 -2.82 1.69
N ASP A 68 27.01 -2.98 0.37
CA ASP A 68 26.52 -1.92 -0.53
C ASP A 68 25.14 -1.40 -0.13
N GLU A 69 25.01 -0.08 -0.08
CA GLU A 69 23.76 0.61 0.26
C GLU A 69 22.87 0.78 -0.98
N PRO A 70 21.53 0.74 -0.83
CA PRO A 70 20.64 1.06 -1.94
C PRO A 70 20.84 2.50 -2.41
N ALA A 71 20.75 2.69 -3.73
CA ALA A 71 21.05 4.00 -4.35
C ALA A 71 20.06 5.11 -3.95
N VAL A 72 18.83 4.77 -3.60
CA VAL A 72 17.75 5.75 -3.32
C VAL A 72 17.74 6.17 -1.85
N LEU A 73 17.88 5.22 -0.93
CA LEU A 73 17.79 5.46 0.51
C LEU A 73 18.62 4.42 1.26
N ARG A 74 19.26 4.85 2.35
CA ARG A 74 20.04 3.94 3.21
C ARG A 74 19.18 2.80 3.75
N ARG A 75 19.78 1.62 3.88
CA ARG A 75 19.15 0.42 4.45
C ARG A 75 18.56 0.71 5.82
N ALA A 76 19.26 1.48 6.66
CA ALA A 76 18.79 1.88 7.98
C ALA A 76 17.48 2.68 7.92
N SER A 77 17.39 3.66 7.02
CA SER A 77 16.19 4.48 6.85
C SER A 77 15.04 3.69 6.23
N LEU A 78 15.32 2.77 5.29
CA LEU A 78 14.28 1.84 4.79
C LEU A 78 13.71 0.96 5.92
N ARG A 79 14.53 0.54 6.89
CA ARG A 79 14.03 -0.17 8.08
C ARG A 79 13.26 0.75 9.02
N GLU A 80 13.72 1.98 9.19
CA GLU A 80 13.07 2.98 10.03
C GLU A 80 11.64 3.29 9.56
N MET A 81 11.44 3.44 8.25
CA MET A 81 10.10 3.62 7.68
C MET A 81 9.17 2.44 7.98
N GLN A 82 9.72 1.23 8.12
CA GLN A 82 9.02 -0.03 8.40
C GLN A 82 8.82 -0.29 9.91
N GLN A 83 9.02 0.71 10.76
CA GLN A 83 8.80 0.64 12.21
C GLN A 83 7.71 1.62 12.63
N ALA A 84 6.88 1.21 13.60
CA ALA A 84 5.86 2.09 14.15
C ALA A 84 6.52 3.22 14.95
N ALA A 85 6.44 4.44 14.44
CA ALA A 85 6.81 5.67 15.16
C ALA A 85 5.71 6.09 16.13
N THR A 86 4.44 5.77 15.82
CA THR A 86 3.28 5.97 16.70
C THR A 86 2.51 4.66 16.81
N ALA A 87 2.46 4.09 18.01
CA ALA A 87 1.74 2.86 18.28
C ALA A 87 0.22 3.06 18.27
N ARG A 88 -0.51 2.03 17.85
CA ARG A 88 -1.96 1.91 18.04
C ARG A 88 -2.24 0.93 19.18
N PRO A 89 -3.40 1.03 19.87
CA PRO A 89 -3.83 -0.01 20.78
C PRO A 89 -3.88 -1.37 20.06
N PRO A 90 -3.48 -2.47 20.71
CA PRO A 90 -3.59 -3.80 20.12
C PRO A 90 -5.06 -4.16 19.85
N TRP A 91 -5.30 -5.03 18.88
CA TRP A 91 -6.64 -5.51 18.52
C TRP A 91 -6.64 -7.04 18.36
N LEU A 92 -7.83 -7.62 18.26
CA LEU A 92 -8.00 -9.05 18.00
C LEU A 92 -8.44 -9.24 16.55
N ALA A 93 -7.72 -10.06 15.81
CA ALA A 93 -8.16 -10.63 14.54
C ALA A 93 -9.06 -11.85 14.78
N GLY A 94 -9.88 -12.21 13.78
CA GLY A 94 -10.78 -13.35 13.84
C GLY A 94 -11.94 -13.15 14.83
N THR A 95 -12.74 -12.11 14.63
CA THR A 95 -13.86 -11.75 15.52
C THR A 95 -15.18 -12.44 15.17
N ALA A 96 -15.17 -13.37 14.21
CA ALA A 96 -16.35 -14.17 13.89
C ALA A 96 -16.65 -15.20 14.99
N LEU A 97 -17.92 -15.54 15.17
CA LEU A 97 -18.36 -16.47 16.20
C LEU A 97 -17.76 -17.87 15.95
N GLY A 98 -16.93 -18.34 16.89
CA GLY A 98 -16.28 -19.65 16.82
C GLY A 98 -14.84 -19.63 16.29
N GLU A 99 -14.33 -18.47 15.85
CA GLU A 99 -12.93 -18.31 15.51
C GLU A 99 -12.08 -18.05 16.77
N GLN A 100 -10.85 -18.59 16.77
CA GLN A 100 -9.89 -18.29 17.82
C GLN A 100 -9.38 -16.86 17.62
N ALA A 101 -9.74 -15.97 18.53
CA ALA A 101 -9.22 -14.61 18.54
C ALA A 101 -7.70 -14.62 18.62
N ALA A 102 -7.04 -13.88 17.72
CA ALA A 102 -5.60 -13.80 17.65
C ALA A 102 -5.15 -12.34 17.83
N PRO A 103 -4.22 -12.05 18.76
CA PRO A 103 -3.78 -10.69 19.01
C PRO A 103 -2.92 -10.17 17.87
N GLU A 104 -3.20 -8.94 17.46
CA GLU A 104 -2.42 -8.15 16.53
C GLU A 104 -2.03 -6.83 17.18
N ALA A 105 -0.89 -6.30 16.74
CA ALA A 105 -0.35 -5.05 17.27
C ALA A 105 0.48 -4.35 16.21
N GLY A 106 0.52 -3.02 16.26
CA GLY A 106 1.28 -2.23 15.31
C GLY A 106 1.06 -0.75 15.48
N GLY A 107 1.43 0.00 14.47
CA GLY A 107 1.28 1.44 14.44
C GLY A 107 1.63 2.03 13.09
N TYR A 108 1.77 3.36 13.06
CA TYR A 108 2.16 4.09 11.87
C TYR A 108 3.62 4.53 11.97
N GLY A 109 4.40 4.20 10.95
CA GLY A 109 5.75 4.67 10.72
C GLY A 109 5.77 5.85 9.76
N PHE A 110 6.80 5.91 8.91
CA PHE A 110 6.92 6.94 7.89
C PHE A 110 6.21 6.53 6.61
N GLY A 111 4.93 6.88 6.53
CA GLY A 111 4.11 6.55 5.38
C GLY A 111 3.74 5.07 5.31
N LEU A 112 3.91 4.28 6.38
CA LEU A 112 3.66 2.84 6.37
C LEU A 112 2.97 2.43 7.67
N PHE A 113 2.03 1.50 7.57
CA PHE A 113 1.59 0.72 8.73
C PHE A 113 2.56 -0.42 8.95
N ALA A 114 3.04 -0.58 10.18
CA ALA A 114 3.96 -1.65 10.56
C ALA A 114 3.48 -2.33 11.84
N GLY A 115 3.50 -3.66 11.85
CA GLY A 115 2.98 -4.43 12.97
C GLY A 115 3.23 -5.93 12.85
N THR A 116 2.43 -6.69 13.60
CA THR A 116 2.39 -8.15 13.57
C THR A 116 0.95 -8.57 13.27
N ALA A 117 0.80 -9.40 12.24
CA ALA A 117 -0.46 -10.03 11.85
C ALA A 117 -0.50 -11.49 12.32
N ALA A 118 -1.67 -11.93 12.75
CA ALA A 118 -1.90 -13.29 13.24
C ALA A 118 -1.55 -14.33 12.17
N GLY A 119 -0.73 -15.33 12.50
CA GLY A 119 -0.29 -16.37 11.56
C GLY A 119 0.70 -15.91 10.47
N LEU A 120 0.87 -14.59 10.25
CA LEU A 120 1.77 -14.03 9.26
C LEU A 120 3.08 -13.48 9.86
N GLY A 121 3.06 -13.08 11.13
CA GLY A 121 4.21 -12.45 11.78
C GLY A 121 4.33 -10.99 11.39
N ARG A 122 5.56 -10.48 11.27
CA ARG A 122 5.81 -9.07 10.95
C ARG A 122 5.27 -8.72 9.57
N ILE A 123 4.47 -7.66 9.52
CA ILE A 123 3.82 -7.16 8.31
C ILE A 123 3.98 -5.65 8.20
N VAL A 124 4.17 -5.17 6.97
CA VAL A 124 4.23 -3.75 6.62
C VAL A 124 3.31 -3.48 5.45
N GLN A 125 2.54 -2.38 5.50
CA GLN A 125 1.45 -2.15 4.57
C GLN A 125 1.20 -0.66 4.28
N HIS A 126 0.55 -0.39 3.16
CA HIS A 126 -0.09 0.88 2.84
C HIS A 126 -1.32 0.66 1.99
N ALA A 127 -2.44 1.27 2.37
CA ALA A 127 -3.66 1.34 1.58
C ALA A 127 -3.77 2.70 0.87
N GLY A 128 -4.31 2.73 -0.34
CA GLY A 128 -4.63 3.95 -1.06
C GLY A 128 -6.10 3.93 -1.47
N GLY A 129 -6.73 5.10 -1.42
CA GLY A 129 -8.12 5.27 -1.82
C GLY A 129 -8.31 6.63 -2.46
N LEU A 130 -8.79 6.63 -3.69
CA LEU A 130 -9.22 7.82 -4.41
C LEU A 130 -10.60 7.56 -5.01
N PRO A 131 -11.35 8.62 -5.38
CA PRO A 131 -12.50 8.44 -6.25
C PRO A 131 -12.11 7.58 -7.46
N GLY A 132 -12.87 6.52 -7.70
CA GLY A 132 -12.69 5.60 -8.82
C GLY A 132 -11.63 4.53 -8.60
N PHE A 133 -10.82 4.59 -7.54
CA PHE A 133 -9.70 3.68 -7.34
C PHE A 133 -9.48 3.25 -5.89
N GLY A 134 -9.01 2.01 -5.74
CA GLY A 134 -8.47 1.47 -4.50
C GLY A 134 -7.14 0.79 -4.77
N SER A 135 -6.22 0.88 -3.82
CA SER A 135 -4.94 0.17 -3.88
C SER A 135 -4.55 -0.34 -2.50
N HIS A 136 -3.78 -1.42 -2.50
CA HIS A 136 -3.14 -1.90 -1.30
C HIS A 136 -1.85 -2.60 -1.63
N MET A 137 -0.87 -2.41 -0.76
CA MET A 137 0.37 -3.13 -0.78
C MET A 137 0.71 -3.59 0.63
N ALA A 138 1.14 -4.84 0.74
CA ALA A 138 1.55 -5.47 1.98
C ALA A 138 2.77 -6.33 1.72
N TRP A 139 3.69 -6.40 2.68
CA TRP A 139 4.80 -7.34 2.60
C TRP A 139 5.20 -7.87 3.97
N LEU A 140 5.82 -9.04 3.93
CA LEU A 140 6.30 -9.79 5.09
C LEU A 140 7.83 -9.84 5.01
N PRO A 141 8.55 -8.93 5.70
CA PRO A 141 10.00 -8.85 5.63
C PRO A 141 10.72 -10.16 5.96
N ASP A 142 10.16 -10.94 6.90
CA ASP A 142 10.75 -12.20 7.35
C ASP A 142 10.54 -13.37 6.37
N ARG A 143 9.69 -13.18 5.36
CA ARG A 143 9.36 -14.19 4.35
C ARG A 143 9.75 -13.79 2.93
N ASP A 144 10.36 -12.60 2.76
CA ASP A 144 10.70 -12.02 1.47
C ASP A 144 9.52 -12.06 0.46
N LEU A 145 8.32 -11.71 0.96
CA LEU A 145 7.07 -11.80 0.20
C LEU A 145 6.33 -10.47 0.20
N GLY A 146 5.89 -10.04 -0.99
CA GLY A 146 5.04 -8.86 -1.18
C GLY A 146 3.78 -9.18 -1.97
N VAL A 147 2.68 -8.51 -1.63
CA VAL A 147 1.38 -8.59 -2.32
C VAL A 147 0.92 -7.16 -2.63
N ILE A 148 0.50 -6.94 -3.87
CA ILE A 148 0.00 -5.65 -4.36
C ILE A 148 -1.30 -5.91 -5.10
N ALA A 149 -2.32 -5.12 -4.78
CA ALA A 149 -3.63 -5.19 -5.42
C ALA A 149 -4.09 -3.78 -5.80
N PHE A 150 -4.64 -3.67 -7.01
CA PHE A 150 -5.34 -2.49 -7.48
C PHE A 150 -6.77 -2.85 -7.82
N ALA A 151 -7.67 -1.92 -7.57
CA ALA A 151 -9.07 -1.99 -7.95
C ALA A 151 -9.48 -0.65 -8.54
N ASN A 152 -10.30 -0.70 -9.58
CA ASN A 152 -10.78 0.49 -10.28
C ASN A 152 -12.22 0.82 -9.89
N ARG A 153 -12.50 0.73 -8.59
CA ARG A 153 -13.74 1.15 -7.95
C ARG A 153 -13.43 2.12 -6.82
N THR A 154 -14.26 3.15 -6.66
CA THR A 154 -14.21 4.15 -5.58
C THR A 154 -14.05 3.47 -4.23
N TYR A 155 -12.94 3.78 -3.55
CA TYR A 155 -12.60 3.26 -2.23
C TYR A 155 -12.70 1.73 -2.11
N ALA A 156 -12.48 1.03 -3.21
CA ALA A 156 -12.49 -0.43 -3.20
C ALA A 156 -11.48 -0.90 -2.15
N PRO A 157 -11.94 -1.63 -1.11
CA PRO A 157 -11.06 -2.11 -0.08
C PRO A 157 -10.26 -3.24 -0.71
N ALA A 158 -9.10 -2.91 -1.28
CA ALA A 158 -8.09 -3.88 -1.67
C ALA A 158 -7.40 -4.47 -0.42
N VAL A 159 -8.14 -4.63 0.68
CA VAL A 159 -7.60 -5.06 1.96
C VAL A 159 -7.15 -6.52 1.85
N PRO A 160 -5.94 -6.85 2.31
CA PRO A 160 -5.58 -8.21 2.61
C PRO A 160 -6.18 -8.49 4.00
N ILE A 161 -7.27 -9.26 4.00
CA ILE A 161 -7.94 -9.90 5.15
C ILE A 161 -8.37 -8.98 6.31
#